data_AF-A0A1I5DC05-F1
#
_entry.id   AF-A0A1I5DC05-F1
#
_cell.length_a   1.000
_cell.length_b   1.000
_cell.length_c   1.000
_cell.angle_alpha   90.00
_cell.angle_beta   90.00
_cell.angle_gamma   90.00
#
_symmetry.space_group_name_H-M   'P 1'
#
loop_
_entity.id
_entity.type
_entity.pdbx_description
1 polymer ?
#
loop_
_entity_poly.entity_id
_entity_poly.type
_entity_poly.pdbx_seq_one_letter_code
_entity_poly.pdbx_strand_id
1 'polypeptide(L)' 'MANAMLDARQEGDSYRRVEVITGERLRRRWTGEEKARIAAESFEEGANISEVARRNGLSRGLLTV' A
#
# COMPACT_ATOMS: atom_id res chain seq x y z
N MET A 1 -8.31 -7.93 47.84
CA MET A 1 -7.12 -8.78 47.55
C MET A 1 -7.15 -9.40 46.14
N ALA A 2 -8.01 -8.96 45.21
CA ALA A 2 -8.06 -9.51 43.83
C ALA A 2 -7.35 -8.63 42.78
N ASN A 3 -7.11 -7.34 43.05
CA ASN A 3 -6.53 -6.42 42.07
C ASN A 3 -5.01 -6.60 41.84
N ALA A 4 -4.26 -7.07 42.83
CA ALA A 4 -2.80 -7.16 42.73
C ALA A 4 -2.28 -8.27 41.77
N MET A 5 -3.11 -9.28 41.47
CA MET A 5 -2.72 -10.39 40.58
C MET A 5 -2.77 -10.02 39.09
N LEU A 6 -3.56 -9.02 38.71
CA LEU A 6 -3.63 -8.56 37.32
C LEU A 6 -2.41 -7.70 36.93
N ASP A 7 -1.82 -7.00 37.91
CA ASP A 7 -0.68 -6.12 37.67
C ASP A 7 0.63 -6.89 37.41
N ALA A 8 0.84 -8.03 38.08
CA ALA A 8 2.06 -8.83 37.95
C ALA A 8 2.19 -9.56 36.60
N ARG A 9 1.09 -9.73 35.85
CA ARG A 9 1.11 -10.41 34.53
C ARG A 9 1.47 -9.48 33.37
N GLN A 10 1.74 -8.20 33.65
CA GLN A 10 1.91 -7.14 32.65
C GLN A 10 3.29 -6.47 32.69
N GLU A 11 4.20 -6.86 33.59
CA GLU A 11 5.53 -6.24 33.73
C GLU A 11 6.53 -6.62 32.63
N GLY A 12 6.20 -7.55 31.74
CA GLY A 12 7.15 -8.14 30.78
C GLY A 12 7.13 -7.61 29.35
N ASP A 13 6.10 -6.86 28.95
CA ASP A 13 6.00 -6.34 27.59
C ASP A 13 5.52 -4.89 27.66
N SER A 14 6.48 -3.97 27.67
CA SER A 14 6.19 -2.54 27.66
C SER A 14 5.26 -2.24 26.49
N TYR A 15 4.05 -1.78 26.75
CA TYR A 15 3.09 -1.41 25.71
C TYR A 15 3.75 -0.52 24.67
N ARG A 16 3.94 -1.04 23.45
CA ARG A 16 4.46 -0.26 22.33
C ARG A 16 3.38 0.68 21.86
N ARG A 17 3.64 1.99 21.91
CA ARG A 17 2.76 2.99 21.29
C ARG A 17 2.67 2.70 19.78
N VAL A 18 1.45 2.47 19.29
CA VAL A 18 1.15 2.33 17.86
C VAL A 18 0.39 3.58 17.42
N GLU A 19 0.90 4.24 16.39
CA GLU A 19 0.19 5.31 15.73
C GLU A 19 -0.71 4.71 14.64
N VAL A 20 -2.02 4.92 14.76
CA VAL A 20 -3.00 4.47 13.79
C VAL A 20 -3.41 5.67 12.93
N ILE A 21 -3.13 5.60 11.63
CA ILE A 21 -3.56 6.62 10.68
C ILE A 21 -5.04 6.37 10.34
N THR A 22 -5.94 7.14 10.94
CA THR A 22 -7.40 7.02 10.80
C THR A 22 -8.01 7.90 9.69
N GLY A 23 -7.19 8.49 8.82
CA GLY A 23 -7.64 9.37 7.73
C GLY A 23 -8.21 8.63 6.52
N GLU A 24 -8.94 9.36 5.68
CA GLU A 24 -9.39 8.86 4.38
C GLU A 24 -8.20 8.45 3.52
N ARG A 25 -8.33 7.35 2.76
CA ARG A 25 -7.23 6.81 1.95
C ARG A 25 -6.90 7.77 0.81
N LEU A 26 -5.91 8.64 1.02
CA LEU A 26 -5.44 9.63 0.03
C LEU A 26 -4.79 9.03 -1.22
N ARG A 27 -4.48 7.72 -1.23
CA ARG A 27 -3.90 7.08 -2.40
C ARG A 27 -4.98 6.95 -3.48
N ARG A 28 -4.67 7.40 -4.69
CA ARG A 28 -5.51 7.16 -5.88
C ARG A 28 -5.96 5.71 -5.93
N ARG A 29 -7.26 5.50 -6.10
CA ARG A 29 -7.82 4.20 -6.48
C ARG A 29 -7.74 4.09 -8.00
N TRP A 30 -7.26 2.95 -8.46
CA TRP A 30 -7.27 2.58 -9.86
C TRP A 30 -8.45 1.63 -10.09
N THR A 31 -9.34 1.98 -11.01
CA THR A 31 -10.40 1.07 -11.44
C THR A 31 -9.80 -0.10 -12.22
N GLY A 32 -10.54 -1.21 -12.33
CA GLY A 32 -10.10 -2.35 -13.16
C GLY A 32 -9.90 -1.95 -14.62
N GLU A 33 -10.78 -1.09 -15.14
CA GLU A 33 -10.71 -0.55 -16.50
C GLU A 33 -9.48 0.32 -16.72
N GLU A 34 -9.16 1.23 -15.79
CA GLU A 34 -7.94 2.04 -15.88
C GLU A 34 -6.69 1.16 -15.92
N LYS A 35 -6.63 0.12 -15.07
CA LYS A 35 -5.52 -0.83 -15.06
C LYS A 35 -5.43 -1.59 -16.38
N ALA A 36 -6.55 -2.07 -16.91
CA ALA A 36 -6.59 -2.81 -18.16
C ALA A 36 -6.10 -1.96 -19.33
N ARG A 37 -6.52 -0.69 -19.42
CA ARG A 37 -6.03 0.25 -20.44
C ARG A 37 -4.52 0.46 -20.34
N ILE A 38 -4.00 0.73 -19.15
CA ILE A 38 -2.57 0.98 -18.94
C ILE A 38 -1.75 -0.29 -19.24
N ALA A 39 -2.25 -1.46 -18.85
CA ALA A 39 -1.63 -2.72 -19.16
C ALA A 39 -1.56 -2.92 -20.69
N ALA A 40 -2.70 -2.77 -21.39
CA ALA A 40 -2.75 -2.91 -22.84
C ALA A 40 -1.74 -1.98 -23.55
N GLU A 41 -1.68 -0.69 -23.19
CA GLU A 41 -0.69 0.26 -23.71
C GLU A 41 0.75 -0.22 -23.50
N SER A 42 1.03 -0.84 -22.35
CA SER A 42 2.37 -1.35 -22.01
C SER A 42 2.78 -2.59 -22.79
N PHE A 43 1.81 -3.33 -23.33
CA PHE A 43 2.03 -4.55 -24.12
C PHE A 43 2.04 -4.31 -25.63
N GLU A 44 1.85 -3.07 -26.10
CA GLU A 44 1.97 -2.74 -27.51
C GLU A 44 3.41 -2.95 -28.02
N GLU A 45 3.53 -3.35 -29.28
CA GLU A 45 4.83 -3.55 -29.90
C GLU A 45 5.63 -2.22 -29.93
N GLY A 46 6.84 -2.25 -29.37
CA GLY A 46 7.68 -1.05 -29.24
C GLY A 46 7.32 -0.13 -28.07
N ALA A 47 6.36 -0.50 -27.21
CA ALA A 47 6.00 0.29 -26.05
C ALA A 47 7.19 0.50 -25.10
N ASN A 48 7.41 1.75 -24.69
CA ASN A 48 8.38 2.08 -23.66
C ASN A 48 7.74 2.03 -22.28
N ILE A 49 7.97 0.96 -21.53
CA ILE A 49 7.42 0.74 -20.18
C ILE A 49 7.67 1.95 -19.24
N SER A 50 8.85 2.57 -19.33
CA SER A 50 9.18 3.71 -18.46
C SER A 50 8.38 4.96 -18.82
N GLU A 51 8.07 5.15 -20.09
CA GLU A 51 7.24 6.25 -20.57
C GLU A 51 5.78 6.06 -20.16
N VAL A 52 5.21 4.89 -20.40
CA VAL A 52 3.84 4.55 -20.00
C VAL A 52 3.66 4.71 -18.48
N ALA A 53 4.64 4.25 -17.70
CA ALA A 53 4.64 4.44 -16.24
C ALA A 53 4.61 5.91 -15.85
N ARG A 54 5.48 6.76 -16.43
CA ARG A 54 5.53 8.20 -16.12
C ARG A 54 4.24 8.93 -16.48
N ARG A 55 3.67 8.67 -17.66
CA ARG A 55 2.40 9.26 -18.11
C ARG A 55 1.25 8.96 -17.14
N ASN A 56 1.27 7.78 -16.53
CA ASN A 56 0.24 7.33 -15.59
C ASN A 56 0.59 7.56 -14.11
N GLY A 57 1.73 8.18 -13.80
CA GLY A 57 2.17 8.40 -12.41
C GLY A 57 2.48 7.10 -11.65
N LEU A 58 2.90 6.06 -12.37
CA LEU A 58 3.27 4.75 -11.83
C LEU A 58 4.79 4.65 -11.70
N SER A 59 5.26 3.85 -10.74
CA SER A 59 6.64 3.38 -10.79
C SER A 59 6.76 2.33 -11.89
N ARG A 60 7.90 2.34 -12.62
CA ARG A 60 8.17 1.38 -13.70
C ARG A 60 7.95 -0.08 -13.26
N GLY A 61 8.30 -0.42 -12.03
CA GLY A 61 8.17 -1.79 -11.50
C GLY A 61 6.74 -2.30 -11.33
N LEU A 62 5.72 -1.45 -11.52
CA LEU A 62 4.31 -1.86 -11.51
C LEU A 62 3.84 -2.36 -12.89
N LEU A 63 4.60 -2.11 -13.95
CA LEU A 63 4.33 -2.56 -15.31
C LEU A 63 5.36 -3.64 -15.65
N THR A 64 5.07 -4.87 -15.22
CA THR A 64 5.95 -6.03 -15.47
C THR A 64 5.48 -6.76 -16.72
N VAL A 65 6.42 -7.01 -17.63
CA VAL A 65 6.25 -7.93 -18.76
C VAL A 65 6.59 -9.34 -18.29
#